data_AF-A0A317H7D5-F1
#
_entry.id   AF-A0A317H7D5-F1
#
_cell.length_a   1.000
_cell.length_b   1.000
_cell.length_c   1.000
_cell.angle_alpha   90.00
_cell.angle_beta   90.00
_cell.angle_gamma   90.00
#
_symmetry.space_group_name_H-M   'P 1'
#
loop_
_entity.id
_entity.type
_entity.pdbx_description
1 polymer ?
#
loop_
_entity_poly.entity_id
_entity_poly.type
_entity_poly.pdbx_seq_one_letter_code
_entity_poly.pdbx_strand_id
1 'polypeptide(L)'
;MLLPLVRLRKLWLERALRGYPLYDPPHKVEEHLLSREKAVENFDYFMHVRQQRIAYFQGWLRQHFRVLVTPDGRGVRALNRWGNKYAGLLLVTDQRGRPNRSYFTYDPPWTGENARYNVLFDMGTLFGEIIIANRPNLRWDVDPISAFFPRTAKMLKRSPGMSFQRPSLIDVNDPVFEVHPLHDAWGFAYDMTSNLTTFEGINRYHSRDRESRRRVREGLVNIFNAALRDDTSELRKRMSPEEYLKLIDAVESGERGNGDE
;
A
#
# COMPACT_ATOMS: atom_id res chain seq x y z
N MET A 1 23.10 -10.44 -8.70
CA MET A 1 23.14 -10.19 -10.16
C MET A 1 21.74 -10.30 -10.76
N LEU A 2 21.29 -9.32 -11.55
CA LEU A 2 20.00 -9.40 -12.28
C LEU A 2 20.11 -10.38 -13.46
N LEU A 3 19.06 -11.17 -13.69
CA LEU A 3 18.95 -12.04 -14.88
C LEU A 3 18.89 -11.21 -16.17
N PRO A 4 19.32 -11.76 -17.34
CA PRO A 4 19.25 -11.05 -18.61
C PRO A 4 17.85 -10.52 -18.95
N LEU A 5 16.81 -11.34 -18.76
CA LEU A 5 15.42 -10.92 -18.96
C LEU A 5 14.99 -9.80 -18.01
N VAL A 6 15.48 -9.82 -16.77
CA VAL A 6 15.16 -8.78 -15.77
C VAL A 6 15.87 -7.47 -16.13
N ARG A 7 17.10 -7.52 -16.65
CA ARG A 7 17.80 -6.34 -17.18
C ARG A 7 17.03 -5.70 -18.34
N LEU A 8 16.53 -6.50 -19.28
CA LEU A 8 15.70 -6.00 -20.38
C LEU A 8 14.41 -5.33 -19.88
N ARG A 9 13.73 -5.94 -18.89
CA ARG A 9 12.56 -5.33 -18.25
C ARG A 9 12.89 -4.02 -17.55
N LYS A 10 14.03 -3.96 -16.86
CA LYS A 10 14.51 -2.74 -16.20
C LYS A 10 14.74 -1.62 -17.22
N LEU A 11 15.42 -1.91 -18.33
CA LEU A 11 15.66 -0.93 -19.40
C LEU A 11 14.35 -0.42 -20.03
N TRP A 12 13.37 -1.31 -20.27
CA TRP A 12 12.06 -0.90 -20.78
C TRP A 12 11.29 -0.03 -19.79
N LEU A 13 11.32 -0.39 -18.50
CA LEU A 13 10.71 0.40 -17.44
C LEU A 13 11.36 1.78 -17.34
N GLU A 14 12.69 1.87 -17.35
CA GLU A 14 13.44 3.14 -17.34
C GLU A 14 13.10 4.02 -18.55
N ARG A 15 12.93 3.43 -19.73
CA ARG A 15 12.47 4.17 -20.90
C ARG A 15 11.04 4.70 -20.74
N ALA A 16 10.13 3.88 -20.20
CA ALA A 16 8.74 4.26 -19.95
C ALA A 16 8.60 5.33 -18.84
N LEU A 17 9.56 5.41 -17.92
CA LEU A 17 9.57 6.39 -16.82
C LEU A 17 9.99 7.80 -17.26
N ARG A 18 10.50 7.97 -18.48
CA ARG A 18 10.92 9.29 -18.97
C ARG A 18 9.70 10.23 -19.04
N GLY A 19 9.72 11.27 -18.21
CA GLY A 19 8.61 12.22 -18.13
C GLY A 19 7.40 11.72 -17.32
N TYR A 20 7.56 10.66 -16.51
CA TYR A 20 6.51 10.25 -15.58
C TYR A 20 6.27 11.38 -14.55
N PRO A 21 5.02 11.80 -14.33
CA PRO A 21 4.72 12.97 -13.52
C PRO A 21 5.06 12.71 -12.05
N LEU A 22 5.68 13.71 -11.42
CA LEU A 22 6.00 13.71 -10.00
C LEU A 22 4.72 13.85 -9.17
N TYR A 23 4.58 13.02 -8.14
CA TYR A 23 3.64 13.25 -7.05
C TYR A 23 4.35 14.15 -6.03
N ASP A 24 3.82 15.37 -5.86
CA ASP A 24 4.53 16.44 -5.15
C ASP A 24 3.68 16.99 -4.00
N PRO A 25 3.53 16.25 -2.89
CA PRO A 25 2.71 16.69 -1.78
C PRO A 25 3.34 17.91 -1.08
N PRO A 26 2.54 18.77 -0.42
CA PRO A 26 3.04 19.95 0.28
C PRO A 26 4.12 19.64 1.33
N HIS A 27 3.98 18.54 2.07
CA HIS A 27 4.90 18.15 3.14
C HIS A 27 5.59 16.81 2.83
N LYS A 28 6.88 16.88 2.49
CA LYS A 28 7.71 15.73 2.06
C LYS A 28 8.62 15.25 3.19
N VAL A 29 8.01 14.72 4.23
CA VAL A 29 8.72 14.09 5.35
C VAL A 29 8.10 12.72 5.60
N GLU A 30 8.79 11.89 6.36
CA GLU A 30 8.23 10.60 6.79
C GLU A 30 6.89 10.81 7.48
N GLU A 31 5.88 10.01 7.12
CA GLU A 31 4.49 10.32 7.48
C GLU A 31 4.26 10.35 8.99
N HIS A 32 4.99 9.52 9.73
CA HIS A 32 4.92 9.50 11.19
C HIS A 32 5.45 10.78 11.86
N LEU A 33 6.16 11.63 11.12
CA LEU A 33 6.70 12.92 11.58
C LEU A 33 5.79 14.11 11.23
N LEU A 34 4.70 13.89 10.48
CA LEU A 34 3.76 14.95 10.14
C LEU A 34 2.97 15.39 11.36
N SER A 35 2.74 16.70 11.50
CA SER A 35 1.67 17.18 12.38
C SER A 35 0.32 16.87 11.74
N ARG A 36 -0.75 16.93 12.54
CA ARG A 36 -2.11 16.70 12.06
C ARG A 36 -2.49 17.60 10.90
N GLU A 37 -2.16 18.88 11.01
CA GLU A 37 -2.47 19.89 10.00
C GLU A 37 -1.76 19.55 8.69
N LYS A 38 -0.48 19.18 8.76
CA LYS A 38 0.30 18.79 7.58
C LYS A 38 -0.19 17.49 6.95
N ALA A 39 -0.64 16.53 7.76
CA ALA A 39 -1.22 15.29 7.27
C ALA A 39 -2.54 15.54 6.53
N VAL A 40 -3.41 16.41 7.06
CA VAL A 40 -4.65 16.84 6.39
C VAL A 40 -4.34 17.58 5.09
N GLU A 41 -3.38 18.52 5.08
CA GLU A 41 -2.98 19.21 3.85
C GLU A 41 -2.45 18.24 2.78
N ASN A 42 -1.65 17.24 3.17
CA ASN A 42 -1.18 16.19 2.27
C ASN A 42 -2.34 15.31 1.76
N PHE A 43 -3.33 15.01 2.61
CA PHE A 43 -4.51 14.25 2.22
C PHE A 43 -5.41 15.03 1.27
N ASP A 44 -5.68 16.30 1.54
CA ASP A 44 -6.46 17.18 0.65
C ASP A 44 -5.79 17.27 -0.72
N TYR A 45 -4.47 17.43 -0.75
CA TYR A 45 -3.70 17.36 -2.00
C TYR A 45 -3.88 16.02 -2.71
N PHE A 46 -3.74 14.89 -2.00
CA PHE A 46 -3.95 13.55 -2.56
C PHE A 46 -5.36 13.43 -3.17
N MET A 47 -6.38 13.83 -2.43
CA MET A 47 -7.79 13.78 -2.85
C MET A 47 -8.04 14.63 -4.09
N HIS A 48 -7.38 15.79 -4.19
CA HIS A 48 -7.46 16.68 -5.34
C HIS A 48 -6.84 16.07 -6.60
N VAL A 49 -5.68 15.41 -6.50
CA VAL A 49 -4.94 14.92 -7.68
C VAL A 49 -5.22 13.46 -8.05
N ARG A 50 -5.77 12.63 -7.13
CA ARG A 50 -5.86 11.16 -7.30
C ARG A 50 -6.49 10.71 -8.61
N GLN A 51 -7.59 11.34 -9.07
CA GLN A 51 -8.28 10.92 -10.28
C GLN A 51 -7.45 11.23 -11.54
N GLN A 52 -6.75 12.36 -11.56
CA GLN A 52 -5.81 12.70 -12.62
C GLN A 52 -4.62 11.72 -12.63
N ARG A 53 -4.09 11.38 -11.45
CA ARG A 53 -3.01 10.39 -11.29
C ARG A 53 -3.41 9.01 -11.81
N ILE A 54 -4.60 8.53 -11.46
CA ILE A 54 -5.14 7.24 -11.90
C ILE A 54 -5.28 7.22 -13.42
N ALA A 55 -5.90 8.24 -14.00
CA ALA A 55 -6.10 8.34 -15.45
C ALA A 55 -4.74 8.33 -16.18
N TYR A 56 -3.74 9.05 -15.66
CA TYR A 56 -2.38 9.03 -16.19
C TYR A 56 -1.77 7.64 -16.11
N PHE A 57 -1.80 7.00 -14.93
CA PHE A 57 -1.21 5.68 -14.72
C PHE A 57 -1.86 4.60 -15.60
N GLN A 58 -3.18 4.60 -15.73
CA GLN A 58 -3.90 3.71 -16.65
C GLN A 58 -3.49 3.97 -18.12
N GLY A 59 -3.39 5.24 -18.52
CA GLY A 59 -2.90 5.63 -19.85
C GLY A 59 -1.47 5.14 -20.10
N TRP A 60 -0.58 5.32 -19.12
CA TRP A 60 0.81 4.89 -19.15
C TRP A 60 0.95 3.36 -19.25
N LEU A 61 0.19 2.60 -18.43
CA LEU A 61 0.12 1.15 -18.49
C LEU A 61 -0.34 0.64 -19.86
N ARG A 62 -1.37 1.27 -20.42
CA ARG A 62 -1.89 0.94 -21.75
C ARG A 62 -0.86 1.23 -22.85
N GLN A 63 -0.27 2.42 -22.83
CA GLN A 63 0.67 2.88 -23.86
C GLN A 63 1.98 2.08 -23.87
N HIS A 64 2.59 1.89 -22.70
CA HIS A 64 3.94 1.31 -22.62
C HIS A 64 3.95 -0.20 -22.41
N PHE A 65 2.88 -0.77 -21.83
CA PHE A 65 2.85 -2.19 -21.44
C PHE A 65 1.66 -2.96 -22.02
N ARG A 66 0.75 -2.29 -22.75
CA ARG A 66 -0.49 -2.88 -23.29
C ARG A 66 -1.34 -3.53 -22.19
N VAL A 67 -1.36 -2.92 -21.01
CA VAL A 67 -2.14 -3.37 -19.87
C VAL A 67 -3.38 -2.49 -19.75
N LEU A 68 -4.56 -3.11 -19.84
CA LEU A 68 -5.83 -2.47 -19.53
C LEU A 68 -6.26 -2.86 -18.12
N VAL A 69 -6.56 -1.88 -17.28
CA VAL A 69 -7.01 -2.10 -15.89
C VAL A 69 -8.46 -1.63 -15.76
N THR A 70 -9.37 -2.57 -15.57
CA THR A 70 -10.80 -2.32 -15.31
C THR A 70 -11.08 -2.15 -13.81
N PRO A 71 -12.18 -1.48 -13.40
CA PRO A 71 -12.54 -1.28 -12.00
C PRO A 71 -13.15 -2.54 -11.36
N ASP A 72 -12.61 -3.72 -11.67
CA ASP A 72 -13.12 -5.02 -11.21
C ASP A 72 -11.97 -6.00 -10.94
N GLY A 73 -12.31 -7.22 -10.50
CA GLY A 73 -11.32 -8.26 -10.26
C GLY A 73 -10.50 -8.66 -11.50
N ARG A 74 -10.96 -8.39 -12.73
CA ARG A 74 -10.14 -8.60 -13.94
C ARG A 74 -9.04 -7.57 -14.04
N GLY A 75 -9.32 -6.32 -13.66
CA GLY A 75 -8.34 -5.25 -13.58
C GLY A 75 -7.26 -5.53 -12.53
N VAL A 76 -7.66 -5.99 -11.34
CA VAL A 76 -6.69 -6.41 -10.30
C VAL A 76 -5.79 -7.53 -10.81
N ARG A 77 -6.35 -8.54 -11.47
CA ARG A 77 -5.54 -9.62 -12.08
C ARG A 77 -4.59 -9.09 -13.17
N ALA A 78 -5.01 -8.11 -13.97
CA ALA A 78 -4.15 -7.49 -14.98
C ALA A 78 -3.00 -6.71 -14.34
N LEU A 79 -3.30 -5.88 -13.34
CA LEU A 79 -2.32 -5.12 -12.57
C LEU A 79 -1.33 -6.04 -11.85
N ASN A 80 -1.82 -7.10 -11.21
CA ASN A 80 -1.01 -8.12 -10.54
C ASN A 80 -0.08 -8.86 -11.51
N ARG A 81 -0.53 -9.21 -12.72
CA ARG A 81 0.33 -9.83 -13.74
C ARG A 81 1.42 -8.89 -14.25
N TRP A 82 1.10 -7.60 -14.41
CA TRP A 82 2.10 -6.59 -14.74
C TRP A 82 3.10 -6.43 -13.59
N GLY A 83 2.60 -6.31 -12.37
CA GLY A 83 3.40 -6.15 -11.17
C GLY A 83 4.37 -7.31 -10.91
N ASN A 84 3.94 -8.54 -11.15
CA ASN A 84 4.82 -9.73 -11.14
C ASN A 84 6.07 -9.61 -12.04
N LYS A 85 6.01 -8.76 -13.08
CA LYS A 85 7.13 -8.53 -14.01
C LYS A 85 7.95 -7.29 -13.66
N TYR A 86 7.31 -6.24 -13.14
CA TYR A 86 7.89 -4.89 -13.04
C TYR A 86 7.88 -4.27 -11.65
N ALA A 87 7.00 -4.67 -10.72
CA ALA A 87 6.85 -4.00 -9.43
C ALA A 87 8.13 -4.04 -8.60
N GLY A 88 8.83 -5.17 -8.56
CA GLY A 88 10.12 -5.27 -7.86
C GLY A 88 11.24 -4.41 -8.48
N LEU A 89 11.07 -3.97 -9.72
CA LEU A 89 12.03 -3.05 -10.37
C LEU A 89 11.73 -1.58 -10.06
N LEU A 90 10.61 -1.28 -9.41
CA LEU A 90 10.25 0.06 -8.96
C LEU A 90 10.98 0.43 -7.66
N LEU A 91 11.43 -0.55 -6.87
CA LEU A 91 12.18 -0.28 -5.66
C LEU A 91 13.63 0.02 -5.98
N VAL A 92 14.15 1.09 -5.39
CA VAL A 92 15.58 1.43 -5.44
C VAL A 92 16.25 0.72 -4.27
N THR A 93 17.25 -0.11 -4.56
CA THR A 93 17.95 -0.92 -3.55
C THR A 93 19.30 -0.32 -3.19
N ASP A 94 19.68 -0.39 -1.92
CA ASP A 94 21.01 -0.04 -1.43
C ASP A 94 22.08 -1.06 -1.87
N GLN A 95 23.34 -0.83 -1.48
CA GLN A 95 24.47 -1.73 -1.78
C GLN A 95 24.29 -3.14 -1.19
N ARG A 96 23.43 -3.30 -0.18
CA ARG A 96 23.10 -4.58 0.46
C ARG A 96 21.88 -5.24 -0.20
N GLY A 97 21.34 -4.67 -1.27
CA GLY A 97 20.17 -5.18 -1.98
C GLY A 97 18.86 -4.97 -1.24
N ARG A 98 18.83 -4.12 -0.20
CA ARG A 98 17.60 -3.79 0.54
C ARG A 98 16.94 -2.57 -0.09
N PRO A 99 15.61 -2.55 -0.28
CA PRO A 99 14.91 -1.34 -0.70
C PRO A 99 15.24 -0.17 0.24
N ASN A 100 15.57 0.98 -0.34
CA ASN A 100 15.80 2.19 0.43
C ASN A 100 14.48 2.66 1.05
N ARG A 101 14.59 3.52 2.07
CA ARG A 101 13.42 4.04 2.80
C ARG A 101 12.79 5.26 2.14
N SER A 102 13.30 5.71 0.99
CA SER A 102 12.84 6.93 0.33
C SER A 102 11.37 6.89 -0.04
N TYR A 103 10.81 5.69 -0.27
CA TYR A 103 9.37 5.55 -0.45
C TYR A 103 8.57 6.10 0.73
N PHE A 104 9.06 6.03 1.97
CA PHE A 104 8.38 6.57 3.16
C PHE A 104 8.93 7.94 3.56
N THR A 105 10.25 8.11 3.52
CA THR A 105 10.90 9.32 4.05
C THR A 105 10.87 10.51 3.10
N TYR A 106 10.56 10.30 1.82
CA TYR A 106 10.81 11.26 0.73
C TYR A 106 12.28 11.70 0.62
N ASP A 107 13.20 10.95 1.22
CA ASP A 107 14.63 11.25 1.24
C ASP A 107 15.46 10.04 0.75
N PRO A 108 16.19 10.17 -0.36
CA PRO A 108 16.13 11.24 -1.35
C PRO A 108 14.73 11.45 -2.00
N PRO A 109 14.47 12.63 -2.59
CA PRO A 109 13.22 12.93 -3.28
C PRO A 109 12.87 11.91 -4.37
N TRP A 110 11.57 11.76 -4.70
CA TRP A 110 11.07 10.86 -5.75
C TRP A 110 11.31 11.39 -7.17
N THR A 111 12.53 11.86 -7.43
CA THR A 111 13.04 12.30 -8.72
C THR A 111 14.23 11.41 -9.12
N GLY A 112 14.71 11.57 -10.35
CA GLY A 112 15.85 10.78 -10.84
C GLY A 112 15.61 9.27 -10.74
N GLU A 113 16.49 8.54 -10.05
CA GLU A 113 16.35 7.09 -9.86
C GLU A 113 15.11 6.72 -9.02
N ASN A 114 14.74 7.57 -8.05
CA ASN A 114 13.57 7.36 -7.18
C ASN A 114 12.24 7.78 -7.84
N ALA A 115 12.26 8.27 -9.09
CA ALA A 115 11.04 8.61 -9.82
C ALA A 115 10.07 7.41 -9.96
N ARG A 116 10.59 6.19 -9.81
CA ARG A 116 9.85 4.93 -9.78
C ARG A 116 8.81 4.86 -8.64
N TYR A 117 9.04 5.57 -7.54
CA TYR A 117 8.09 5.62 -6.43
C TYR A 117 6.78 6.32 -6.78
N ASN A 118 6.79 7.23 -7.76
CA ASN A 118 5.55 7.82 -8.29
C ASN A 118 4.65 6.77 -8.95
N VAL A 119 5.23 5.83 -9.70
CA VAL A 119 4.48 4.71 -10.30
C VAL A 119 3.93 3.78 -9.23
N LEU A 120 4.74 3.49 -8.20
CA LEU A 120 4.32 2.63 -7.10
C LEU A 120 3.20 3.27 -6.27
N PHE A 121 3.26 4.58 -6.07
CA PHE A 121 2.20 5.36 -5.43
C PHE A 121 0.90 5.28 -6.23
N ASP A 122 0.94 5.59 -7.54
CA ASP A 122 -0.26 5.50 -8.39
C ASP A 122 -0.83 4.09 -8.50
N MET A 123 0.04 3.08 -8.46
CA MET A 123 -0.38 1.68 -8.42
C MET A 123 -1.23 1.39 -7.18
N GLY A 124 -0.81 1.87 -6.00
CA GLY A 124 -1.60 1.76 -4.77
C GLY A 124 -2.88 2.60 -4.82
N THR A 125 -2.83 3.81 -5.40
CA THR A 125 -4.02 4.66 -5.59
C THR A 125 -5.06 3.99 -6.49
N LEU A 126 -4.66 3.50 -7.67
CA LEU A 126 -5.56 2.76 -8.57
C LEU A 126 -6.09 1.49 -7.90
N PHE A 127 -5.25 0.77 -7.16
CA PHE A 127 -5.67 -0.44 -6.45
C PHE A 127 -6.75 -0.15 -5.41
N GLY A 128 -6.57 0.91 -4.60
CA GLY A 128 -7.58 1.34 -3.63
C GLY A 128 -8.91 1.74 -4.27
N GLU A 129 -8.87 2.38 -5.43
CA GLU A 129 -10.09 2.79 -6.15
C GLU A 129 -10.83 1.60 -6.76
N ILE A 130 -10.11 0.56 -7.20
CA ILE A 130 -10.75 -0.70 -7.60
C ILE A 130 -11.42 -1.35 -6.39
N ILE A 131 -10.81 -1.31 -5.20
CA ILE A 131 -11.43 -1.82 -3.97
C ILE A 131 -12.71 -1.03 -3.65
N ILE A 132 -12.67 0.31 -3.63
CA ILE A 132 -13.85 1.15 -3.38
C ILE A 132 -14.97 0.85 -4.40
N ALA A 133 -14.64 0.72 -5.68
CA ALA A 133 -15.61 0.40 -6.73
C ALA A 133 -16.32 -0.95 -6.51
N ASN A 134 -15.73 -1.86 -5.74
CA ASN A 134 -16.29 -3.18 -5.44
C ASN A 134 -16.79 -3.31 -3.98
N ARG A 135 -16.54 -2.31 -3.12
CA ARG A 135 -17.05 -2.20 -1.75
C ARG A 135 -17.41 -0.73 -1.45
N PRO A 136 -18.63 -0.29 -1.80
CA PRO A 136 -19.02 1.13 -1.78
C PRO A 136 -18.98 1.81 -0.40
N ASN A 137 -18.96 1.03 0.68
CA ASN A 137 -18.83 1.56 2.04
C ASN A 137 -17.39 1.97 2.40
N LEU A 138 -16.42 1.60 1.56
CA LEU A 138 -15.05 2.05 1.73
C LEU A 138 -14.85 3.45 1.14
N ARG A 139 -14.08 4.27 1.84
CA ARG A 139 -13.62 5.56 1.34
C ARG A 139 -12.18 5.78 1.73
N TRP A 140 -11.49 6.62 0.96
CA TRP A 140 -10.20 7.15 1.38
C TRP A 140 -10.38 8.01 2.63
N ASP A 141 -9.52 7.80 3.60
CA ASP A 141 -9.38 8.64 4.78
C ASP A 141 -7.90 8.75 5.15
N VAL A 142 -7.58 9.74 5.99
CA VAL A 142 -6.26 9.87 6.63
C VAL A 142 -6.50 9.65 8.12
N ASP A 143 -6.52 8.38 8.50
CA ASP A 143 -6.67 7.87 9.87
C ASP A 143 -7.44 8.73 10.90
N PRO A 144 -8.62 8.26 11.36
CA PRO A 144 -9.36 8.82 12.48
C PRO A 144 -8.82 8.51 13.90
N ILE A 145 -7.59 8.01 14.12
CA ILE A 145 -6.97 7.86 15.47
C ILE A 145 -7.10 9.14 16.33
N SER A 146 -7.41 10.30 15.75
CA SER A 146 -7.73 11.51 16.51
C SER A 146 -9.15 11.62 17.12
N ALA A 147 -10.16 10.84 16.72
CA ALA A 147 -11.53 11.08 17.18
C ALA A 147 -11.75 10.69 18.66
N PHE A 148 -10.98 9.72 19.19
CA PHE A 148 -11.12 9.21 20.56
C PHE A 148 -9.91 9.46 21.47
N PHE A 149 -8.89 10.21 21.03
CA PHE A 149 -7.67 10.46 21.81
C PHE A 149 -7.64 11.84 22.52
N PRO A 150 -6.88 11.98 23.62
CA PRO A 150 -7.08 13.01 24.64
C PRO A 150 -6.93 14.43 24.09
N ARG A 151 -7.86 15.31 24.48
CA ARG A 151 -7.94 16.74 24.08
C ARG A 151 -6.72 17.61 24.43
N THR A 152 -5.61 17.04 24.93
CA THR A 152 -4.44 17.83 25.38
C THR A 152 -3.14 17.40 24.71
N ALA A 153 -2.45 18.39 24.13
CA ALA A 153 -1.15 18.27 23.45
C ALA A 153 -0.02 17.66 24.29
N LYS A 154 -0.20 17.55 25.61
CA LYS A 154 0.80 17.00 26.55
C LYS A 154 0.87 15.47 26.51
N MET A 155 -0.22 14.79 26.15
CA MET A 155 -0.24 13.32 26.00
C MET A 155 0.31 12.88 24.64
N LEU A 156 0.05 13.64 23.58
CA LEU A 156 0.59 13.43 22.23
C LEU A 156 2.12 13.47 22.18
N LYS A 157 2.77 14.30 23.00
CA LYS A 157 4.24 14.43 23.04
C LYS A 157 4.96 13.29 23.79
N ARG A 158 4.24 12.44 24.52
CA ARG A 158 4.81 11.40 25.37
C ARG A 158 4.67 9.99 24.82
N SER A 159 3.88 9.81 23.75
CA SER A 159 3.75 8.53 23.05
C SER A 159 4.64 8.54 21.81
N PRO A 160 5.89 8.04 21.87
CA PRO A 160 6.62 7.73 20.65
C PRO A 160 5.80 6.71 19.85
N GLY A 161 5.41 7.07 18.63
CA GLY A 161 4.70 6.16 17.72
C GLY A 161 3.28 6.55 17.28
N MET A 162 2.76 7.73 17.60
CA MET A 162 1.53 8.22 16.95
C MET A 162 1.85 8.72 15.54
N SER A 163 1.91 7.78 14.60
CA SER A 163 2.20 8.03 13.19
C SER A 163 0.94 8.42 12.43
N PHE A 164 0.92 9.59 11.77
CA PHE A 164 -0.04 9.80 10.70
C PHE A 164 0.24 8.80 9.59
N GLN A 165 -0.79 8.05 9.20
CA GLN A 165 -0.66 7.05 8.16
C GLN A 165 -0.93 7.65 6.78
N ARG A 166 -0.38 7.01 5.75
CA ARG A 166 -0.75 7.26 4.36
C ARG A 166 -2.26 7.09 4.18
N PRO A 167 -2.87 7.72 3.15
CA PRO A 167 -4.27 7.48 2.81
C PRO A 167 -4.60 5.99 2.87
N SER A 168 -5.55 5.62 3.74
CA SER A 168 -6.07 4.27 3.93
C SER A 168 -7.52 4.22 3.45
N LEU A 169 -8.08 3.02 3.34
CA LEU A 169 -9.50 2.81 3.13
C LEU A 169 -10.13 2.40 4.44
N ILE A 170 -11.13 3.16 4.89
CA ILE A 170 -11.91 2.84 6.08
C ILE A 170 -13.33 2.44 5.66
N ASP A 171 -13.94 1.50 6.39
CA ASP A 171 -15.37 1.21 6.23
C ASP A 171 -16.20 2.19 7.06
N VAL A 172 -17.15 2.87 6.40
CA VAL A 172 -18.08 3.80 7.07
C VAL A 172 -18.87 3.11 8.19
N ASN A 173 -19.12 1.80 8.08
CA ASN A 173 -19.87 1.05 9.06
C ASN A 173 -18.99 0.36 10.12
N ASP A 174 -17.69 0.26 9.87
CA ASP A 174 -16.74 -0.45 10.73
C ASP A 174 -15.38 0.25 10.70
N PRO A 175 -15.15 1.24 11.58
CA PRO A 175 -13.92 2.03 11.57
C PRO A 175 -12.68 1.23 11.97
N VAL A 176 -12.83 0.01 12.48
CA VAL A 176 -11.73 -0.91 12.78
C VAL A 176 -11.25 -1.63 11.53
N PHE A 177 -12.11 -1.73 10.51
CA PHE A 177 -11.73 -2.30 9.22
C PHE A 177 -10.94 -1.27 8.41
N GLU A 178 -9.64 -1.52 8.26
CA GLU A 178 -8.75 -0.74 7.40
C GLU A 178 -8.12 -1.59 6.29
N VAL A 179 -7.92 -0.96 5.13
CA VAL A 179 -7.04 -1.45 4.08
C VAL A 179 -6.02 -0.36 3.76
N HIS A 180 -4.78 -0.73 3.46
CA HIS A 180 -3.71 0.23 3.19
C HIS A 180 -3.16 0.06 1.76
N PRO A 181 -3.92 0.40 0.69
CA PRO A 181 -3.55 0.08 -0.69
C PRO A 181 -2.16 0.59 -1.11
N LEU A 182 -1.73 1.74 -0.58
CA LEU A 182 -0.40 2.30 -0.83
C LEU A 182 0.71 1.42 -0.20
N HIS A 183 0.50 0.98 1.04
CA HIS A 183 1.42 0.06 1.72
C HIS A 183 1.39 -1.33 1.06
N ASP A 184 0.21 -1.82 0.69
CA ASP A 184 0.01 -3.10 0.02
C ASP A 184 0.74 -3.17 -1.33
N ALA A 185 0.66 -2.10 -2.13
CA ALA A 185 1.40 -2.00 -3.38
C ALA A 185 2.92 -2.04 -3.14
N TRP A 186 3.41 -1.34 -2.12
CA TRP A 186 4.83 -1.38 -1.74
C TRP A 186 5.26 -2.76 -1.23
N GLY A 187 4.48 -3.39 -0.35
CA GLY A 187 4.74 -4.73 0.17
C GLY A 187 4.76 -5.77 -0.95
N PHE A 188 3.82 -5.67 -1.89
CA PHE A 188 3.83 -6.49 -3.09
C PHE A 188 5.09 -6.25 -3.95
N ALA A 189 5.49 -5.00 -4.17
CA ALA A 189 6.74 -4.68 -4.88
C ALA A 189 7.98 -5.24 -4.14
N TYR A 190 8.00 -5.16 -2.81
CA TYR A 190 9.05 -5.72 -1.96
C TYR A 190 9.18 -7.23 -2.16
N ASP A 191 8.05 -7.94 -2.11
CA ASP A 191 8.00 -9.37 -2.39
C ASP A 191 8.52 -9.69 -3.80
N MET A 192 8.14 -8.91 -4.81
CA MET A 192 8.64 -9.10 -6.16
C MET A 192 10.16 -8.88 -6.25
N THR A 193 10.69 -7.87 -5.54
CA THR A 193 12.13 -7.64 -5.43
C THR A 193 12.84 -8.85 -4.85
N SER A 194 12.39 -9.33 -3.68
CA SER A 194 13.02 -10.44 -2.98
C SER A 194 12.89 -11.79 -3.70
N ASN A 195 11.85 -12.00 -4.49
CA ASN A 195 11.56 -13.30 -5.09
C ASN A 195 11.84 -13.38 -6.60
N LEU A 196 11.70 -12.29 -7.37
CA LEU A 196 11.62 -12.37 -8.83
C LEU A 196 12.61 -11.46 -9.59
N THR A 197 13.48 -10.71 -8.91
CA THR A 197 14.44 -9.81 -9.58
C THR A 197 15.87 -10.37 -9.66
N THR A 198 16.27 -11.21 -8.71
CA THR A 198 17.64 -11.76 -8.62
C THR A 198 17.65 -13.28 -8.83
N PHE A 199 18.81 -13.82 -9.22
CA PHE A 199 18.98 -15.28 -9.35
C PHE A 199 18.70 -16.01 -8.03
N GLU A 200 19.23 -15.49 -6.92
CA GLU A 200 18.99 -16.05 -5.58
C GLU A 200 17.51 -15.99 -5.19
N GLY A 201 16.85 -14.84 -5.45
CA GLY A 201 15.42 -14.68 -5.18
C GLY A 201 14.59 -15.69 -5.96
N ILE A 202 14.90 -15.91 -7.24
CA ILE A 202 14.18 -16.85 -8.10
C ILE A 202 14.40 -18.29 -7.63
N ASN A 203 15.61 -18.67 -7.24
CA ASN A 203 15.87 -19.99 -6.67
C ASN A 203 15.08 -20.21 -5.36
N ARG A 204 15.08 -19.20 -4.48
CA ARG A 204 14.30 -19.20 -3.24
C ARG A 204 12.80 -19.27 -3.52
N TYR A 205 12.33 -18.58 -4.55
CA TYR A 205 10.94 -18.65 -4.97
C TYR A 205 10.59 -20.04 -5.49
N HIS A 206 11.45 -20.66 -6.30
CA HIS A 206 11.20 -22.00 -6.86
C HIS A 206 11.34 -23.14 -5.86
N SER A 207 12.11 -22.98 -4.78
CA SER A 207 12.23 -23.97 -3.70
C SER A 207 11.01 -24.00 -2.77
N ARG A 208 10.15 -22.97 -2.78
CA ARG A 208 8.89 -22.96 -2.04
C ARG A 208 7.88 -23.95 -2.65
N ASP A 209 6.96 -24.41 -1.81
CA ASP A 209 5.82 -25.21 -2.24
C ASP A 209 4.91 -24.45 -3.21
N ARG A 210 4.02 -25.19 -3.89
CA ARG A 210 3.13 -24.63 -4.92
C ARG A 210 2.21 -23.54 -4.38
N GLU A 211 1.70 -23.68 -3.16
CA GLU A 211 0.75 -22.74 -2.56
C GLU A 211 1.46 -21.45 -2.16
N SER A 212 2.62 -21.54 -1.50
CA SER A 212 3.45 -20.38 -1.18
C SER A 212 3.84 -19.57 -2.42
N ARG A 213 4.18 -20.26 -3.52
CA ARG A 213 4.45 -19.62 -4.82
C ARG A 213 3.23 -18.91 -5.38
N ARG A 214 2.05 -19.53 -5.28
CA ARG A 214 0.78 -18.92 -5.70
C ARG A 214 0.50 -17.66 -4.89
N ARG A 215 0.63 -17.70 -3.56
CA ARG A 215 0.38 -16.55 -2.68
C ARG A 215 1.23 -15.34 -3.05
N VAL A 216 2.53 -15.54 -3.29
CA VAL A 216 3.44 -14.48 -3.75
C VAL A 216 2.99 -13.92 -5.10
N ARG A 217 2.69 -14.79 -6.08
CA ARG A 217 2.26 -14.34 -7.42
C ARG A 217 0.88 -13.71 -7.47
N GLU A 218 0.03 -13.99 -6.49
CA GLU A 218 -1.34 -13.50 -6.40
C GLU A 218 -1.50 -12.45 -5.31
N GLY A 219 -0.41 -11.83 -4.82
CA GLY A 219 -0.42 -10.90 -3.69
C GLY A 219 -1.55 -9.87 -3.74
N LEU A 220 -1.64 -9.07 -4.81
CA LEU A 220 -2.70 -8.06 -4.93
C LEU A 220 -4.10 -8.68 -5.07
N VAL A 221 -4.21 -9.85 -5.70
CA VAL A 221 -5.51 -10.55 -5.83
C VAL A 221 -5.97 -11.06 -4.47
N ASN A 222 -5.06 -11.56 -3.65
CA ASN A 222 -5.34 -12.03 -2.31
C ASN A 222 -5.75 -10.87 -1.39
N ILE A 223 -5.05 -9.74 -1.46
CA ILE A 223 -5.39 -8.51 -0.72
C ILE A 223 -6.76 -7.99 -1.16
N PHE A 224 -7.03 -7.93 -2.46
CA PHE A 224 -8.34 -7.53 -2.99
C PHE A 224 -9.46 -8.44 -2.49
N ASN A 225 -9.27 -9.77 -2.58
CA ASN A 225 -10.28 -10.72 -2.11
C ASN A 225 -10.50 -10.61 -0.60
N ALA A 226 -9.45 -10.35 0.19
CA ALA A 226 -9.57 -10.11 1.63
C ALA A 226 -10.35 -8.81 1.90
N ALA A 227 -10.06 -7.74 1.16
CA ALA A 227 -10.76 -6.46 1.29
C ALA A 227 -12.25 -6.53 0.94
N LEU A 228 -12.66 -7.50 0.11
CA LEU A 228 -14.06 -7.73 -0.24
C LEU A 228 -14.80 -8.71 0.69
N ARG A 229 -14.10 -9.38 1.62
CA ARG A 229 -14.77 -10.26 2.59
C ARG A 229 -15.48 -9.42 3.64
N ASP A 230 -16.74 -9.75 3.86
CA ASP A 230 -17.60 -9.17 4.90
C ASP A 230 -17.47 -9.94 6.22
N ASP A 231 -16.25 -10.34 6.60
CA ASP A 231 -16.03 -11.17 7.80
C ASP A 231 -16.36 -10.40 9.09
N THR A 232 -16.33 -9.06 9.07
CA THR A 232 -16.66 -8.26 10.25
C THR A 232 -18.17 -8.14 10.49
N SER A 233 -19.03 -8.30 9.47
CA SER A 233 -20.48 -8.35 9.71
C SER A 233 -20.90 -9.63 10.45
N GLU A 234 -20.19 -10.75 10.26
CA GLU A 234 -20.44 -11.98 11.00
C GLU A 234 -20.04 -11.87 12.49
N LEU A 235 -18.90 -11.22 12.80
CA LEU A 235 -18.48 -10.96 14.18
C LEU A 235 -19.43 -9.97 14.87
N ARG A 236 -19.78 -8.86 14.21
CA ARG A 236 -20.72 -7.87 14.75
C ARG A 236 -22.13 -8.41 14.94
N LYS A 237 -22.60 -9.33 14.09
CA LYS A 237 -23.89 -10.03 14.28
C LYS A 237 -23.89 -10.95 15.50
N ARG A 238 -22.72 -11.42 15.94
CA ARG A 238 -22.57 -12.40 17.04
C ARG A 238 -22.29 -11.77 18.39
N MET A 239 -22.03 -10.46 18.45
CA MET A 239 -21.62 -9.76 19.67
C MET A 239 -22.51 -8.55 19.92
N SER A 240 -22.81 -8.25 21.19
CA SER A 240 -23.45 -6.99 21.53
C SER A 240 -22.53 -5.81 21.20
N PRO A 241 -23.06 -4.59 20.95
CA PRO A 241 -22.23 -3.40 20.78
C PRO A 241 -21.23 -3.19 21.93
N GLU A 242 -21.60 -3.47 23.18
CA GLU A 242 -20.67 -3.35 24.32
C GLU A 242 -19.57 -4.41 24.30
N GLU A 243 -19.88 -5.65 23.87
CA GLU A 243 -18.89 -6.73 23.75
C GLU A 243 -17.89 -6.45 22.61
N TYR A 244 -18.37 -5.87 21.50
CA TYR A 244 -17.51 -5.47 20.39
C TYR A 244 -16.55 -4.35 20.81
N LEU A 245 -17.06 -3.32 21.52
CA LEU A 245 -16.22 -2.24 22.05
C LEU A 245 -15.18 -2.76 23.05
N LYS A 246 -15.58 -3.66 23.96
CA LYS A 246 -14.63 -4.31 24.89
C LYS A 246 -13.57 -5.15 24.18
N LEU A 247 -13.93 -5.83 23.10
CA LEU A 247 -12.97 -6.61 22.30
C LEU A 247 -11.93 -5.69 21.65
N ILE A 248 -12.36 -4.56 21.09
CA ILE A 248 -11.46 -3.55 20.51
C ILE A 248 -10.53 -3.01 21.60
N ASP A 249 -11.09 -2.57 22.74
CA ASP A 249 -10.32 -2.01 23.86
C ASP A 249 -9.31 -3.02 24.41
N ALA A 250 -9.65 -4.31 24.48
CA ALA A 250 -8.77 -5.38 24.98
C ALA A 250 -7.64 -5.74 23.99
N VAL A 251 -7.89 -5.65 22.68
CA VAL A 251 -6.86 -5.84 21.65
C VAL A 251 -5.86 -4.68 21.67
N GLU A 252 -6.33 -3.46 21.92
CA GLU A 252 -5.51 -2.25 21.96
C GLU A 252 -4.72 -2.07 23.27
N SER A 253 -5.27 -2.51 24.41
CA SER A 253 -4.58 -2.43 25.70
C SER A 253 -3.37 -3.36 25.79
N GLY A 254 -3.19 -4.26 24.81
CA GLY A 254 -2.09 -5.23 24.83
C GLY A 254 -2.19 -6.20 26.01
N GLU A 255 -3.35 -6.27 26.67
CA GLU A 255 -3.68 -7.29 27.65
C GLU A 255 -3.87 -8.62 26.90
N ARG A 256 -2.76 -9.17 26.39
CA ARG A 256 -2.62 -10.61 26.36
C ARG A 256 -2.82 -11.02 27.80
N GLY A 257 -4.01 -11.52 28.10
CA GLY A 257 -4.29 -12.14 29.37
C GLY A 257 -3.11 -13.04 29.68
N ASN A 258 -2.36 -12.70 30.73
CA ASN A 258 -1.55 -13.66 31.44
C ASN A 258 -2.54 -14.65 32.08
N GLY A 259 -3.17 -15.46 31.24
CA GLY A 259 -3.66 -16.76 31.64
C GLY A 259 -2.42 -17.62 31.71
N ASP A 260 -1.84 -17.73 32.89
CA ASP A 260 -1.85 -18.99 33.63
C ASP A 260 -1.19 -18.83 35.00
N GLU A 261 -1.93 -19.35 35.98
CA GLU A 261 -1.54 -19.97 37.26
C GLU A 261 -0.83 -19.16 38.35
#